data_AF-A0A3M1HF62-F1
#
_entry.id   AF-A0A3M1HF62-F1
#
_cell.length_a   1.000
_cell.length_b   1.000
_cell.length_c   1.000
_cell.angle_alpha   90.00
_cell.angle_beta   90.00
_cell.angle_gamma   90.00
#
_symmetry.space_group_name_H-M   'P 1'
#
loop_
_entity.id
_entity.type
_entity.pdbx_description
1 polymer ?
#
loop_
_entity_poly.entity_id
_entity_poly.type
_entity_poly.pdbx_seq_one_letter_code
_entity_poly.pdbx_strand_id
1 'polypeptide(L)' 'PQRRGGSGRMPRFKVGQAVRHERFGSGVVTAVEAKEDDVYVTVAFPTAGERTFASSLLAGKMVAVRKRSPA' A
#
# COMPACT_ATOMS: atom_id res chain seq x y z
N PRO A 1 -31.44 3.81 12.40
CA PRO A 1 -30.51 4.77 11.76
C PRO A 1 -29.08 4.21 11.66
N GLN A 2 -28.81 3.40 10.63
CA GLN A 2 -27.46 2.98 10.29
C GLN A 2 -26.79 4.10 9.50
N ARG A 3 -25.94 4.90 10.17
CA ARG A 3 -25.15 5.93 9.50
C ARG A 3 -24.12 5.26 8.60
N ARG A 4 -24.16 5.65 7.33
CA ARG A 4 -23.17 5.36 6.30
C ARG A 4 -21.81 5.85 6.80
N GLY A 5 -20.90 4.93 7.07
CA GLY A 5 -19.46 5.18 7.10
C GLY A 5 -18.87 4.26 6.06
N GLY A 6 -18.72 4.75 4.82
CA GLY A 6 -18.03 4.00 3.78
C GLY A 6 -16.65 3.66 4.35
N SER A 7 -16.42 2.38 4.63
CA SER A 7 -15.10 1.85 4.90
C SER A 7 -14.28 2.14 3.64
N GLY A 8 -13.60 3.29 3.61
CA GLY A 8 -12.46 3.49 2.75
C GLY A 8 -11.48 2.41 3.16
N ARG A 9 -11.62 1.23 2.54
CA ARG A 9 -10.74 0.09 2.77
C ARG A 9 -9.41 0.52 2.19
N MET A 10 -8.68 1.37 2.91
CA MET A 10 -7.25 1.50 2.69
C MET A 10 -6.73 0.08 2.61
N PRO A 11 -6.09 -0.30 1.50
CA PRO A 11 -5.54 -1.63 1.37
C PRO A 11 -4.63 -1.82 2.58
N ARG A 12 -4.95 -2.79 3.43
CA ARG A 12 -4.06 -3.19 4.51
C ARG A 12 -2.85 -3.80 3.83
N PHE A 13 -1.83 -2.99 3.59
CA PHE A 13 -0.57 -3.44 3.03
C PHE A 13 0.09 -4.37 4.02
N LYS A 14 0.70 -5.45 3.52
CA LYS A 14 1.44 -6.41 4.31
C LYS A 14 2.88 -6.47 3.82
N VAL A 15 3.82 -6.70 4.73
CA VAL A 15 5.20 -7.00 4.35
C VAL A 15 5.23 -8.22 3.41
N GLY A 16 6.05 -8.15 2.36
CA GLY A 16 6.13 -9.13 1.29
C GLY A 16 5.05 -8.98 0.20
N GLN A 17 4.12 -8.04 0.35
CA GLN A 17 3.08 -7.81 -0.65
C GLN A 17 3.64 -7.05 -1.86
N ALA A 18 3.34 -7.55 -3.06
CA ALA A 18 3.61 -6.83 -4.29
C ALA A 18 2.61 -5.67 -4.48
N VAL A 19 3.14 -4.50 -4.80
CA VAL A 19 2.38 -3.28 -5.05
C VAL A 19 2.83 -2.66 -6.36
N ARG A 20 1.98 -1.85 -6.98
CA ARG A 20 2.34 -1.02 -8.11
C ARG A 20 2.02 0.42 -7.78
N HIS A 21 3.04 1.26 -7.87
CA HIS A 21 2.93 2.70 -7.74
C HIS A 21 2.94 3.31 -9.15
N GLU A 22 2.14 4.35 -9.40
CA GLU A 22 2.01 4.96 -10.73
C GLU A 22 3.33 5.49 -11.27
N ARG A 23 4.09 6.22 -10.43
CA ARG A 23 5.41 6.79 -10.79
C ARG A 23 6.58 5.80 -10.75
N PHE A 24 6.66 4.94 -9.75
CA PHE A 24 7.83 4.09 -9.50
C PHE A 24 7.69 2.67 -10.06
N GLY A 25 6.49 2.33 -10.56
CA GLY A 25 6.20 1.00 -11.09
C GLY A 25 6.00 -0.03 -9.98
N SER A 26 6.36 -1.27 -10.26
CA SER A 26 6.17 -2.40 -9.34
C SER A 26 7.21 -2.40 -8.23
N GLY A 27 6.77 -2.69 -7.01
CA GLY A 27 7.62 -2.83 -5.84
C GLY A 27 7.07 -3.86 -4.85
N VAL A 28 7.85 -4.14 -3.81
CA VAL A 28 7.46 -5.06 -2.73
C VAL A 28 7.50 -4.30 -1.41
N VAL A 29 6.44 -4.43 -0.62
CA VAL A 29 6.39 -3.85 0.73
C VAL A 29 7.43 -4.55 1.61
N THR A 30 8.37 -3.81 2.17
CA THR A 30 9.42 -4.32 3.06
C THR A 30 9.12 -4.03 4.53
N ALA A 31 8.39 -2.96 4.84
CA ALA A 31 7.96 -2.65 6.21
C ALA A 31 6.59 -1.97 6.23
N VAL A 32 5.88 -2.14 7.35
CA VAL A 32 4.62 -1.44 7.64
C VAL A 32 4.67 -1.03 9.11
N GLU A 33 4.65 0.27 9.37
CA GLU A 33 4.71 0.85 10.70
C GLU A 33 3.47 1.70 10.95
N ALA A 34 2.71 1.40 12.00
CA ALA A 34 1.65 2.30 12.47
C ALA A 34 2.28 3.31 13.44
N LYS A 35 2.13 4.60 13.16
CA LYS A 35 2.62 5.70 14.00
C LYS A 35 1.49 6.69 14.24
N GLU A 36 1.16 6.89 15.51
CA GLU A 36 0.16 7.83 16.06
C GLU A 36 -1.14 7.90 15.24
N ASP A 37 -1.16 8.68 14.16
CA ASP A 37 -2.35 8.95 13.34
C ASP A 37 -2.33 8.35 11.93
N ASP A 38 -1.23 7.71 11.50
CA ASP A 38 -1.09 7.15 10.15
C ASP A 38 -0.32 5.82 10.11
N VAL A 39 -0.40 5.15 8.96
CA VAL A 39 0.35 3.93 8.65
C VAL A 39 1.39 4.26 7.59
N TYR A 40 2.65 4.05 7.92
CA TYR A 40 3.76 4.19 6.99
C TYR A 40 4.08 2.85 6.35
N VAL A 41 4.17 2.83 5.02
CA VAL A 41 4.45 1.65 4.22
C VAL A 41 5.77 1.88 3.49
N THR A 42 6.75 1.03 3.76
CA THR A 42 8.03 1.04 3.07
C THR A 42 7.98 0.04 1.93
N VAL A 43 8.35 0.48 0.72
CA VAL A 43 8.32 -0.31 -0.51
C VAL A 43 9.69 -0.26 -1.15
N ALA A 44 10.26 -1.44 -1.44
CA ALA A 44 11.44 -1.58 -2.27
C ALA A 44 11.02 -1.64 -3.74
N PHE A 45 11.45 -0.63 -4.52
CA PHE A 45 11.30 -0.58 -5.97
C PHE A 45 12.63 -0.94 -6.64
N PRO A 46 12.65 -1.88 -7.61
CA PRO A 46 13.87 -2.25 -8.32
C PRO A 46 14.56 -1.09 -9.04
N THR A 47 13.79 -0.11 -9.51
CA THR A 47 14.29 1.03 -10.30
C THR A 47 14.51 2.30 -9.49
N ALA A 48 13.95 2.39 -8.28
CA ALA A 48 13.90 3.63 -7.50
C ALA A 48 14.39 3.48 -6.05
N GLY A 49 14.85 2.29 -5.67
CA GLY A 49 15.29 1.98 -4.32
C GLY A 49 14.13 1.83 -3.33
N GLU A 50 14.46 1.87 -2.04
CA GLU A 50 13.47 1.80 -0.96
C GLU A 50 12.85 3.18 -0.69
N ARG A 51 11.52 3.22 -0.54
CA ARG A 51 10.77 4.45 -0.23
C ARG A 51 9.65 4.20 0.76
N THR A 52 9.50 5.11 1.71
CA THR A 52 8.42 5.10 2.71
C THR A 52 7.31 6.07 2.32
N PHE A 53 6.06 5.63 2.45
CA PHE A 53 4.87 6.42 2.14
C PHE A 53 3.88 6.37 3.28
N ALA A 54 3.25 7.50 3.58
CA ALA A 54 2.10 7.53 4.48
C ALA A 54 0.86 6.97 3.75
N SER A 55 0.11 6.10 4.41
CA SER A 55 -1.07 5.43 3.86
C SER A 55 -2.13 6.44 3.45
N SER A 56 -2.28 7.55 4.19
CA SER A 56 -3.15 8.67 3.82
C SER A 56 -2.79 9.33 2.49
N LEU A 57 -1.51 9.36 2.14
CA LEU A 57 -1.03 9.94 0.87
C LEU A 57 -1.01 8.94 -0.30
N LEU A 58 -1.18 7.64 0.00
CA LEU A 58 -1.22 6.56 -0.99
C LEU A 58 -2.58 6.40 -1.67
N ALA A 59 -3.62 7.08 -1.15
CA ALA A 59 -4.97 7.01 -1.71
C ALA A 59 -4.96 7.36 -3.21
N GLY A 60 -5.21 6.35 -4.05
CA GLY A 60 -5.28 6.46 -5.51
C GLY A 60 -3.97 6.23 -6.27
N LYS A 61 -2.80 6.33 -5.64
CA LYS A 61 -1.48 6.25 -6.32
C LYS A 61 -0.80 4.90 -6.22
N MET A 62 -1.30 4.03 -5.35
CA MET A 62 -0.74 2.70 -5.13
C MET A 62 -1.84 1.65 -5.12
N VAL A 63 -1.62 0.61 -5.92
CA VAL A 63 -2.53 -0.53 -6.03
C VAL A 63 -1.83 -1.80 -5.56
N ALA A 64 -2.54 -2.59 -4.77
CA ALA A 64 -2.12 -3.93 -4.43
C ALA A 64 -2.14 -4.79 -5.70
N VAL A 65 -1.00 -5.38 -6.06
CA VAL A 65 -0.97 -6.40 -7.10
C VAL A 65 -1.55 -7.66 -6.48
N ARG A 66 -2.84 -7.88 -6.71
CA ARG A 66 -3.48 -9.14 -6.36
C ARG A 66 -2.80 -10.22 -7.20
N LYS A 67 -2.04 -11.13 -6.58
CA LYS A 67 -1.70 -12.39 -7.25
C LYS A 67 -3.04 -13.04 -7.59
N ARG A 68 -3.36 -13.10 -8.88
CA ARG A 68 -4.42 -13.97 -9.37
C ARG A 68 -3.88 -15.37 -9.14
N SER A 69 -4.35 -16.08 -8.11
CA SER A 69 -4.04 -17.50 -7.97
C SER A 69 -4.50 -18.20 -9.25
N PRO A 70 -3.63 -18.94 -9.97
CA PRO A 70 -4.11 -19.85 -10.99
C PRO A 70 -4.86 -20.99 -10.27
N ALA A 71 -6.03 -21.32 -10.82
CA ALA A 71 -6.77 -22.54 -10.49
C ALA A 71 -6.10 -23.75 -11.18
#